data_AF-A0A3A8R7P1-F1
#
_entry.id   AF-A0A3A8R7P1-F1
#
_cell.length_a   1.000
_cell.length_b   1.000
_cell.length_c   1.000
_cell.angle_alpha   90.00
_cell.angle_beta   90.00
_cell.angle_gamma   90.00
#
_symmetry.space_group_name_H-M   'P 1'
#
loop_
_entity.id
_entity.type
_entity.pdbx_description
1 polymer ?
#
loop_
_entity_poly.entity_id
_entity_poly.type
_entity_poly.pdbx_seq_one_letter_code
_entity_poly.pdbx_strand_id
1 'polypeptide(L)' 'METLIEFVGFDGPAPFSIIFWQQNGEYVSKTICYTEEEEREAVSRFYTPNDFYSGFDAAIISRREGIVKTVWRWE' A
#
# COMPACT_ATOMS: atom_id res chain seq x y z
N MET A 1 14.42 -14.25 -3.52
CA MET A 1 13.09 -14.88 -3.43
C MET A 1 12.09 -13.75 -3.46
N GLU A 2 11.47 -13.52 -4.62
CA GLU A 2 10.37 -12.54 -4.73
C GLU A 2 9.15 -13.16 -4.07
N THR A 3 8.73 -12.60 -2.94
CA THR A 3 7.55 -13.05 -2.23
C THR A 3 6.32 -12.64 -3.03
N LEU A 4 5.78 -13.54 -3.85
CA LEU A 4 4.45 -13.39 -4.42
C LEU A 4 3.46 -13.36 -3.24
N ILE A 5 2.91 -12.19 -2.95
CA ILE A 5 1.86 -12.03 -1.97
C ILE A 5 0.59 -12.62 -2.58
N GLU A 6 0.27 -13.87 -2.23
CA GLU A 6 -1.03 -14.44 -2.53
C GLU A 6 -2.10 -13.67 -1.74
N PHE A 7 -3.03 -13.05 -2.47
CA PHE A 7 -4.15 -12.29 -1.90
C PHE A 7 -5.21 -13.25 -1.32
N VAL A 8 -4.88 -13.95 -0.24
CA VAL A 8 -5.79 -14.87 0.45
C VAL A 8 -6.91 -14.07 1.13
N GLY A 9 -8.17 -14.39 0.82
CA GLY A 9 -9.37 -13.84 1.49
C GLY A 9 -10.16 -12.79 0.72
N PHE A 10 -10.10 -12.78 -0.62
CA PHE A 10 -10.79 -11.79 -1.44
C PHE A 10 -11.68 -12.44 -2.52
N ASP A 11 -13.01 -12.44 -2.30
CA ASP A 11 -14.04 -12.87 -3.29
C ASP A 11 -14.44 -11.72 -4.23
N GLY A 12 -13.49 -10.84 -4.56
CA GLY A 12 -13.70 -9.67 -5.41
C GLY A 12 -12.90 -9.74 -6.71
N PRO A 13 -13.10 -8.78 -7.64
CA PRO A 13 -12.20 -8.63 -8.77
C PRO A 13 -10.76 -8.45 -8.27
N ALA A 14 -9.80 -9.00 -9.02
CA ALA A 14 -8.39 -8.87 -8.68
C ALA A 14 -8.02 -7.38 -8.55
N PRO A 15 -7.39 -6.95 -7.43
CA PRO A 15 -7.02 -5.56 -7.26
C PRO A 15 -5.90 -5.18 -8.22
N PHE A 16 -5.85 -3.89 -8.55
CA PHE A 16 -4.71 -3.29 -9.27
C PHE A 16 -3.47 -3.32 -8.37
N SER A 17 -3.62 -2.91 -7.11
CA SER A 17 -2.56 -2.96 -6.10
C SER A 17 -3.09 -3.06 -4.68
N ILE A 18 -2.21 -3.47 -3.76
CA ILE A 18 -2.43 -3.39 -2.32
C ILE A 18 -1.30 -2.58 -1.71
N ILE A 19 -1.65 -1.60 -0.88
CA ILE A 19 -0.70 -0.82 -0.08
C ILE A 19 -0.71 -1.39 1.33
N PHE A 20 0.42 -1.90 1.79
CA PHE A 20 0.64 -2.27 3.17
C PHE A 20 1.27 -1.08 3.92
N TRP A 21 0.60 -0.64 4.97
CA TRP A 21 1.03 0.50 5.78
C TRP A 21 1.84 0.02 6.97
N GLN A 22 3.00 0.63 7.19
CA GLN A 22 3.83 0.35 8.35
C GLN A 22 3.84 1.49 9.36
N GLN A 23 3.88 1.11 10.63
CA GLN A 23 4.12 2.00 11.76
C GLN A 23 5.08 1.30 12.73
N ASN A 24 6.16 1.98 13.13
CA ASN A 24 7.25 1.42 13.93
C ASN A 24 7.83 0.12 13.37
N GLY A 25 7.87 -0.01 12.03
CA GLY A 25 8.38 -1.20 11.33
C GLY A 25 7.41 -2.39 11.26
N GLU A 26 6.22 -2.29 11.85
CA GLU A 26 5.19 -3.33 11.80
C GLU A 26 4.11 -3.02 10.76
N TYR A 27 3.58 -4.05 10.10
CA TYR A 27 2.42 -3.90 9.21
C TYR A 27 1.14 -3.75 10.03
N VAL A 28 0.54 -2.55 10.00
CA VAL A 28 -0.61 -2.22 10.87
C VAL A 28 -1.92 -2.07 10.12
N SER A 29 -1.87 -1.82 8.81
CA SER A 29 -3.07 -1.61 7.98
C SER A 29 -2.80 -1.97 6.52
N LYS A 30 -3.87 -2.12 5.73
CA LYS A 30 -3.79 -2.29 4.28
C LYS A 30 -4.90 -1.52 3.57
N THR A 31 -4.57 -0.96 2.41
CA THR A 31 -5.53 -0.38 1.46
C THR A 31 -5.51 -1.19 0.18
N ILE A 32 -6.69 -1.49 -0.35
CA ILE A 32 -6.86 -2.24 -1.58
C ILE A 32 -7.29 -1.25 -2.65
N CYS A 33 -6.53 -1.19 -3.75
CA CYS A 33 -6.77 -0.30 -4.87
C CYS A 33 -7.13 -1.15 -6.09
N TYR A 34 -8.29 -0.92 -6.68
CA TYR A 34 -8.74 -1.54 -7.93
C TYR A 34 -8.34 -0.74 -9.16
N THR A 35 -7.89 0.51 -8.98
CA THR A 35 -7.40 1.36 -10.07
C THR A 35 -6.06 2.00 -9.72
N GLU A 36 -5.35 2.46 -10.76
CA GLU A 36 -4.12 3.24 -10.58
C GLU A 36 -4.38 4.57 -9.86
N GLU A 37 -5.53 5.20 -10.11
CA GLU A 37 -5.89 6.47 -9.49
C GLU A 37 -6.09 6.32 -7.98
N GLU A 38 -6.77 5.26 -7.53
CA GLU A 38 -6.93 4.96 -6.11
C GLU A 38 -5.58 4.75 -5.40
N GLU A 39 -4.61 4.11 -6.07
CA GLU A 39 -3.25 3.98 -5.54
C GLU A 39 -2.59 5.35 -5.41
N ARG A 40 -2.64 6.17 -6.47
CA ARG A 40 -2.05 7.52 -6.48
C ARG A 40 -2.67 8.42 -5.41
N GLU A 41 -3.98 8.38 -5.23
CA GLU A 41 -4.69 9.13 -4.20
C GLU A 41 -4.26 8.69 -2.80
N ALA A 42 -4.21 7.38 -2.53
CA ALA A 42 -3.79 6.88 -1.22
C ALA A 42 -2.34 7.27 -0.89
N VAL A 43 -1.44 7.19 -1.87
CA VAL A 43 -0.03 7.64 -1.73
C VAL A 43 0.05 9.16 -1.57
N SER A 44 -0.78 9.94 -2.26
CA SER A 44 -0.83 11.40 -2.09
C SER A 44 -1.28 11.77 -0.66
N ARG A 45 -2.30 11.07 -0.15
CA ARG A 45 -2.80 11.25 1.22
C ARG A 45 -1.78 10.83 2.28
N PHE A 46 -0.94 9.84 2.00
CA PHE A 46 0.21 9.50 2.86
C PHE A 46 1.12 10.71 3.09
N TYR A 47 1.35 11.56 2.09
CA TYR A 47 2.16 12.78 2.25
C TYR A 47 1.40 13.99 2.79
N THR A 48 0.06 13.92 2.84
CA THR A 48 -0.78 15.05 3.25
C THR A 48 -0.78 15.18 4.77
N PRO A 49 -0.39 16.33 5.35
CA PRO A 49 -0.41 16.52 6.81
C PRO A 49 -1.82 16.38 7.39
N ASN A 50 -1.94 15.75 8.56
CA ASN A 50 -3.20 15.51 9.27
C ASN A 50 -4.21 14.58 8.56
N ASP A 51 -3.84 13.92 7.46
CA ASP A 51 -4.65 12.85 6.88
C ASP A 51 -4.55 11.57 7.73
N PHE A 52 -5.53 10.67 7.61
CA PHE A 52 -5.49 9.33 8.20
C PHE A 52 -4.19 8.58 7.85
N TYR A 53 -3.77 8.60 6.58
CA TYR A 53 -2.55 7.92 6.15
C TYR A 53 -1.27 8.62 6.63
N SER A 54 -1.40 9.82 7.19
CA SER A 54 -0.27 10.60 7.65
C SER A 54 0.34 10.09 8.97
N GLY A 55 -0.25 9.08 9.61
CA GLY A 55 0.32 8.45 10.80
C GLY A 55 1.32 7.33 10.51
N PHE A 56 1.48 6.93 9.25
CA PHE A 56 2.33 5.82 8.85
C PHE A 56 3.75 6.27 8.50
N ASP A 57 4.71 5.38 8.69
CA ASP A 57 6.12 5.59 8.41
C ASP A 57 6.49 5.17 6.98
N ALA A 58 5.80 4.14 6.47
CA ALA A 58 6.04 3.59 5.14
C ALA A 58 4.77 3.06 4.48
N ALA A 59 4.81 3.05 3.15
CA ALA A 59 3.83 2.42 2.27
C ALA A 59 4.54 1.40 1.37
N ILE A 60 4.16 0.13 1.48
CA ILE A 60 4.68 -0.95 0.64
C ILE A 60 3.60 -1.29 -0.38
N ILE A 61 3.81 -0.87 -1.62
CA ILE A 61 2.87 -1.02 -2.72
C ILE A 61 3.18 -2.33 -3.43
N SER A 62 2.28 -3.29 -3.36
CA SER A 62 2.34 -4.57 -4.06
C SER A 62 1.40 -4.55 -5.25
N ARG A 63 1.96 -4.65 -6.46
CA ARG A 63 1.21 -4.79 -7.72
C ARG A 63 1.26 -6.22 -8.22
N ARG A 64 0.25 -6.62 -8.99
CA ARG A 64 0.14 -7.99 -9.55
C ARG A 64 1.36 -8.42 -10.39
N GLU A 65 2.04 -7.47 -11.03
CA GLU A 65 3.22 -7.72 -11.84
C GLU A 65 4.49 -8.01 -11.02
N GLY A 66 4.38 -8.19 -9.70
CA GLY A 66 5.51 -8.47 -8.81
C GLY A 66 6.29 -7.23 -8.39
N ILE A 67 5.86 -6.03 -8.84
CA ILE A 67 6.50 -4.78 -8.45
C ILE A 67 6.12 -4.46 -7.00
N VAL A 68 7.13 -4.51 -6.13
CA VAL A 68 7.07 -3.99 -4.77
C VAL A 68 7.77 -2.63 -4.78
N LYS A 69 7.00 -1.55 -4.61
CA LYS A 69 7.56 -0.21 -4.39
C LYS A 69 7.41 0.12 -2.91
N THR A 70 8.52 0.41 -2.25
CA THR A 70 8.50 0.95 -0.89
C THR A 70 8.63 2.47 -0.95
N VAL A 71 7.80 3.14 -0.17
CA VAL A 71 7.80 4.58 -0.03
C VAL A 71 7.94 4.90 1.45
N TRP A 72 8.99 5.64 1.80
CA TRP A 72 9.23 6.08 3.16
C TRP A 72 8.86 7.55 3.31
N ARG A 73 8.48 7.93 4.53
CA ARG A 73 8.13 9.32 4.79
C ARG A 73 9.34 10.26 4.89
N TRP A 74 10.47 9.74 5.35
CA TRP A 74 11.63 10.53 5.76
C TRP A 74 12.87 10.28 4.90
N GLU A 75 12.71 9.67 3.72
CA GLU A 75 13.79 9.45 2.74
C GLU A 75 13.67 10.37 1.52
#